data_AF-A0A3B9GK25-F1
#
_entry.id   AF-A0A3B9GK25-F1
#
_cell.length_a   1.000
_cell.length_b   1.000
_cell.length_c   1.000
_cell.angle_alpha   90.00
_cell.angle_beta   90.00
_cell.angle_gamma   90.00
#
_symmetry.space_group_name_H-M   'P 1'
#
loop_
_entity.id
_entity.type
_entity.pdbx_description
1 polymer ?
#
loop_
_entity_poly.entity_id
_entity_poly.type
_entity_poly.pdbx_seq_one_letter_code
_entity_poly.pdbx_strand_id
1 'polypeptide(L)'
;MKWQKRDAAPALIRELAERFGLPLLDASILARRGISDPAGLLYFLEDDTRFLRNPFLFDGMEDAVDRILTAVDEEEKVLVFGDRDADGVTSTALMVEALRSLGIDASYRLPSEDEKYGLSRRAIDEFAAIYGSLIVTVDCGISNHAEIAYAASLGVDVIVLDHHVLQAEEAPPALAVINPKLAASGYPFRDLSGCGVAYKLYWALRFARSGLYKQQIALLNVRPLNDAYLLEA
;
A
#
# COMPACT_ATOMS: atom_id res chain seq x y z
N MET A 1 35.64 -10.20 14.11
CA MET A 1 34.20 -10.56 14.06
C MET A 1 33.91 -11.50 15.24
N LYS A 2 33.00 -11.14 16.15
CA LYS A 2 32.57 -12.03 17.26
C LYS A 2 31.20 -12.59 16.91
N TRP A 3 31.08 -13.91 16.81
CA TRP A 3 29.79 -14.56 16.62
C TRP A 3 29.05 -14.59 17.95
N GLN A 4 27.84 -14.03 17.98
CA GLN A 4 26.99 -14.01 19.17
C GLN A 4 25.65 -14.66 18.84
N LYS A 5 25.37 -15.78 19.51
CA LYS A 5 24.07 -16.44 19.46
C LYS A 5 23.27 -15.95 20.66
N ARG A 6 22.09 -15.36 20.41
CA ARG A 6 21.16 -15.00 21.50
C ARG A 6 20.70 -16.27 22.21
N ASP A 7 20.61 -16.20 23.53
CA ASP A 7 20.08 -17.29 24.33
C ASP A 7 18.55 -17.33 24.25
N ALA A 8 18.00 -18.54 24.41
CA ALA A 8 16.57 -18.77 24.52
C ALA A 8 16.37 -20.03 25.38
N ALA A 9 15.41 -19.98 26.31
CA ALA A 9 15.15 -21.07 27.22
C ALA A 9 14.74 -22.34 26.43
N PRO A 10 15.38 -23.50 26.65
CA PRO A 10 15.00 -24.74 25.97
C PRO A 10 13.52 -25.12 26.18
N ALA A 11 12.95 -24.77 27.34
CA ALA A 11 11.54 -24.98 27.64
C ALA A 11 10.62 -24.17 26.70
N LEU A 12 10.91 -22.88 26.51
CA LEU A 12 10.17 -22.02 25.58
C LEU A 12 10.23 -22.55 24.15
N ILE A 13 11.41 -23.02 23.70
CA ILE A 13 11.57 -23.59 22.35
C ILE A 13 10.66 -24.82 22.16
N ARG A 14 10.62 -25.72 23.15
CA ARG A 14 9.75 -26.90 23.11
C ARG A 14 8.28 -26.53 23.15
N GLU A 15 7.90 -25.57 24.01
CA GLU A 15 6.53 -25.07 24.10
C GLU A 15 6.06 -24.50 22.74
N LEU A 16 6.84 -23.63 22.11
CA LEU A 16 6.50 -23.07 20.80
C LEU A 16 6.42 -24.16 19.73
N ALA A 17 7.32 -25.14 19.74
CA ALA A 17 7.31 -26.25 18.79
C ALA A 17 6.04 -27.12 18.94
N GLU A 18 5.68 -27.49 20.16
CA GLU A 18 4.50 -28.32 20.44
C GLU A 18 3.19 -27.55 20.16
N ARG A 19 3.09 -26.32 20.65
CA ARG A 19 1.86 -25.52 20.57
C ARG A 19 1.50 -25.12 19.14
N PHE A 20 2.50 -24.81 18.32
CA PHE A 20 2.31 -24.30 16.95
C PHE A 20 2.73 -25.29 15.86
N GLY A 21 3.09 -26.53 16.23
CA GLY A 21 3.47 -27.57 15.27
C GLY A 21 4.75 -27.26 14.49
N LEU A 22 5.70 -26.53 15.09
CA LEU A 22 6.92 -26.08 14.42
C LEU A 22 8.08 -27.07 14.57
N PRO A 23 8.95 -27.21 13.55
CA PRO A 23 10.27 -27.78 13.74
C PRO A 23 11.02 -27.05 14.85
N LEU A 24 11.76 -27.80 15.68
CA LEU A 24 12.53 -27.22 16.79
C LEU A 24 13.48 -26.10 16.32
N LEU A 25 14.03 -26.19 15.12
CA LEU A 25 14.91 -25.15 14.55
C LEU A 25 14.17 -23.82 14.40
N ASP A 26 12.96 -23.83 13.86
CA ASP A 26 12.15 -22.63 13.59
C ASP A 26 11.69 -21.98 14.89
N ALA A 27 11.18 -22.79 15.83
CA ALA A 27 10.86 -22.36 17.19
C ALA A 27 12.08 -21.74 17.89
N SER A 28 13.27 -22.31 17.65
CA SER A 28 14.52 -21.80 18.22
C SER A 28 14.93 -20.44 17.64
N ILE A 29 14.63 -20.17 16.37
CA ILE A 29 14.91 -18.89 15.69
C ILE A 29 13.93 -17.82 16.20
N LEU A 30 12.63 -18.14 16.26
CA LEU A 30 11.58 -17.24 16.74
C LEU A 30 11.82 -16.83 18.20
N ALA A 31 12.07 -17.80 19.09
CA ALA A 31 12.35 -17.53 20.50
C ALA A 31 13.57 -16.60 20.68
N ARG A 32 14.64 -16.80 19.89
CA ARG A 32 15.85 -15.96 19.94
C ARG A 32 15.65 -14.55 19.36
N ARG A 33 14.64 -14.39 18.50
CA ARG A 33 14.19 -13.09 18.00
C ARG A 33 13.22 -12.40 18.98
N GLY A 34 12.88 -13.03 20.10
CA GLY A 34 11.94 -12.51 21.10
C GLY A 34 10.47 -12.70 20.72
N ILE A 35 10.19 -13.54 19.72
CA ILE A 35 8.85 -13.82 19.22
C ILE A 35 8.35 -15.07 19.94
N SER A 36 7.38 -14.89 20.83
CA SER A 36 6.83 -15.99 21.66
C SER A 36 5.33 -15.88 21.90
N ASP A 37 4.72 -14.73 21.63
CA ASP A 37 3.28 -14.55 21.73
C ASP A 37 2.57 -15.07 20.47
N PRO A 38 1.32 -15.58 20.59
CA PRO A 38 0.59 -16.12 19.45
C PRO A 38 0.44 -15.16 18.27
N ALA A 39 0.24 -13.86 18.50
CA ALA A 39 0.06 -12.90 17.42
C ALA A 39 1.36 -12.67 16.63
N GLY A 40 2.49 -12.56 17.34
CA GLY A 40 3.82 -12.46 16.76
C GLY A 40 4.20 -13.72 15.96
N LEU A 41 3.84 -14.91 16.45
CA LEU A 41 4.07 -16.15 15.70
C LEU A 41 3.20 -16.23 14.44
N LEU A 42 1.88 -16.00 14.56
CA LEU A 42 0.97 -16.02 13.42
C LEU A 42 1.42 -15.04 12.33
N TYR A 43 1.94 -13.87 12.67
CA TYR A 43 2.49 -12.93 11.69
C TYR A 43 3.56 -13.55 10.77
N PHE A 44 4.40 -14.46 11.26
CA PHE A 44 5.46 -15.10 10.45
C PHE A 44 5.06 -16.43 9.82
N LEU A 45 4.07 -17.12 10.39
CA LEU A 45 3.75 -18.50 10.05
C LEU A 45 2.49 -18.62 9.21
N GLU A 46 1.57 -17.68 9.36
CA GLU A 46 0.29 -17.69 8.69
C GLU A 46 0.44 -17.26 7.23
N ASP A 47 -0.09 -18.08 6.33
CA ASP A 47 -0.11 -17.83 4.90
C ASP A 47 -1.51 -17.49 4.38
N ASP A 48 -2.52 -17.54 5.27
CA ASP A 48 -3.88 -17.17 4.91
C ASP A 48 -3.98 -15.67 4.60
N THR A 49 -4.46 -15.38 3.38
CA THR A 49 -4.68 -14.03 2.87
C THR A 49 -5.54 -13.13 3.76
N ARG A 50 -6.37 -13.68 4.65
CA ARG A 50 -7.16 -12.92 5.64
C ARG A 50 -6.28 -12.16 6.64
N PHE A 51 -5.03 -12.58 6.83
CA PHE A 51 -4.06 -11.89 7.68
C PHE A 51 -3.32 -10.77 6.95
N LEU A 52 -3.54 -10.61 5.64
CA LEU A 52 -3.11 -9.41 4.93
C LEU A 52 -3.89 -8.21 5.47
N ARG A 53 -3.17 -7.23 5.99
CA ARG A 53 -3.74 -6.00 6.55
C ARG A 53 -4.55 -5.25 5.49
N ASN A 54 -5.77 -4.86 5.86
CA ASN A 54 -6.72 -4.13 5.01
C ASN A 54 -6.09 -2.83 4.47
N PRO A 55 -6.11 -2.56 3.15
CA PRO A 55 -5.54 -1.34 2.58
C PRO A 55 -6.24 -0.05 3.05
N PHE A 56 -7.52 -0.09 3.43
CA PHE A 56 -8.27 1.06 3.97
C PHE A 56 -7.91 1.42 5.41
N LEU A 57 -6.90 0.76 6.00
CA LEU A 57 -6.27 1.23 7.23
C LEU A 57 -5.33 2.42 6.98
N PHE A 58 -5.01 2.74 5.73
CA PHE A 58 -4.35 3.98 5.37
C PHE A 58 -5.36 5.12 5.33
N ASP A 59 -5.12 6.20 6.07
CA ASP A 59 -6.05 7.33 6.18
C ASP A 59 -6.40 7.95 4.81
N GLY A 60 -5.43 8.05 3.89
CA GLY A 60 -5.66 8.61 2.53
C GLY A 60 -6.13 7.61 1.47
N MET A 61 -6.37 6.33 1.81
CA MET A 61 -6.68 5.31 0.79
C MET A 61 -8.03 5.53 0.12
N GLU A 62 -9.02 6.02 0.88
CA GLU A 62 -10.35 6.30 0.33
C GLU A 62 -10.30 7.41 -0.72
N ASP A 63 -9.65 8.53 -0.38
CA ASP A 63 -9.48 9.68 -1.30
C ASP A 63 -8.72 9.28 -2.58
N ALA A 64 -7.66 8.47 -2.45
CA ALA A 64 -6.90 7.97 -3.59
C ALA A 64 -7.76 7.07 -4.51
N VAL A 65 -8.54 6.17 -3.92
CA VAL A 65 -9.43 5.26 -4.68
C VAL A 65 -10.50 6.07 -5.40
N ASP A 66 -11.22 6.95 -4.68
CA ASP A 66 -12.29 7.76 -5.26
C ASP A 66 -11.78 8.59 -6.43
N ARG A 67 -10.62 9.26 -6.27
CA ARG A 67 -10.06 10.09 -7.33
C ARG A 67 -9.69 9.30 -8.59
N ILE A 68 -9.16 8.09 -8.41
CA ILE A 68 -8.84 7.21 -9.54
C ILE A 68 -10.12 6.71 -10.20
N LEU A 69 -11.18 6.42 -9.46
CA LEU A 69 -12.48 6.06 -10.04
C LEU A 69 -13.09 7.22 -10.82
N THR A 70 -12.98 8.46 -10.34
CA THR A 70 -13.34 9.64 -11.13
C THR A 70 -12.55 9.70 -12.44
N ALA A 71 -11.24 9.42 -12.41
CA ALA A 71 -10.42 9.37 -13.62
C ALA A 71 -10.87 8.26 -14.60
N VAL A 72 -11.42 7.15 -14.10
CA VAL A 72 -12.05 6.11 -14.94
C VAL A 72 -13.31 6.66 -15.60
N ASP A 73 -14.21 7.26 -14.82
CA ASP A 73 -15.53 7.69 -15.28
C ASP A 73 -15.43 8.88 -16.27
N GLU A 74 -14.46 9.76 -16.08
CA GLU A 74 -14.21 10.95 -16.91
C GLU A 74 -13.20 10.69 -18.04
N GLU A 75 -12.78 9.44 -18.25
CA GLU A 75 -11.81 9.03 -19.28
C GLU A 75 -10.50 9.85 -19.26
N GLU A 76 -10.04 10.17 -18.06
CA GLU A 76 -8.86 11.00 -17.85
C GLU A 76 -7.55 10.30 -18.23
N LYS A 77 -6.55 11.11 -18.61
CA LYS A 77 -5.16 10.64 -18.77
C LYS A 77 -4.47 10.62 -17.41
N VAL A 78 -3.79 9.52 -17.11
CA VAL A 78 -3.05 9.36 -15.87
C VAL A 78 -1.57 9.10 -16.16
N LEU A 79 -0.69 9.74 -15.39
CA LEU A 79 0.74 9.48 -15.42
C LEU A 79 1.17 8.75 -14.16
N VAL A 80 1.77 7.57 -14.30
CA VAL A 80 2.51 6.91 -13.22
C VAL A 80 3.95 7.41 -13.24
N PHE A 81 4.38 8.09 -12.19
CA PHE A 81 5.75 8.57 -12.04
C PHE A 81 6.50 7.74 -11.00
N GLY A 82 7.49 6.95 -11.42
CA GLY A 82 8.21 6.02 -10.54
C GLY A 82 9.66 6.38 -10.25
N ASP A 83 10.34 5.56 -9.46
CA ASP A 83 11.80 5.60 -9.32
C ASP A 83 12.50 4.55 -10.21
N ARG A 84 13.82 4.70 -10.40
CA ARG A 84 14.65 3.85 -11.29
C ARG A 84 15.19 2.59 -10.63
N ASP A 85 15.11 2.47 -9.30
CA ASP A 85 15.57 1.26 -8.64
C ASP A 85 14.58 0.10 -8.83
N ALA A 86 14.87 -1.06 -8.24
CA ALA A 86 14.01 -2.23 -8.40
C ALA A 86 12.61 -2.04 -7.77
N ASP A 87 12.51 -1.32 -6.66
CA ASP A 87 11.23 -1.07 -5.98
C ASP A 87 10.40 -0.09 -6.82
N GLY A 88 11.00 1.01 -7.30
CA GLY A 88 10.35 1.99 -8.17
C GLY A 88 9.90 1.43 -9.52
N VAL A 89 10.74 0.65 -10.20
CA VAL A 89 10.40 0.06 -11.51
C VAL A 89 9.28 -0.97 -11.38
N THR A 90 9.32 -1.83 -10.35
CA THR A 90 8.26 -2.82 -10.14
C THR A 90 6.95 -2.16 -9.69
N SER A 91 7.01 -1.13 -8.86
CA SER A 91 5.85 -0.31 -8.48
C SER A 91 5.20 0.34 -9.70
N THR A 92 6.03 0.88 -10.61
CA THR A 92 5.57 1.52 -11.84
C THR A 92 4.85 0.52 -12.74
N ALA A 93 5.48 -0.63 -13.00
CA ALA A 93 4.88 -1.68 -13.82
C ALA A 93 3.53 -2.14 -13.25
N LEU A 94 3.48 -2.43 -11.95
CA LEU A 94 2.27 -2.84 -11.24
C LEU A 94 1.16 -1.79 -11.37
N MET A 95 1.48 -0.51 -11.13
CA MET A 95 0.46 0.55 -11.13
C MET A 95 -0.05 0.85 -12.54
N VAL A 96 0.83 0.84 -13.55
CA VAL A 96 0.43 0.99 -14.95
C VAL A 96 -0.51 -0.14 -15.36
N GLU A 97 -0.19 -1.39 -15.03
CA GLU A 97 -1.07 -2.53 -15.31
C GLU A 97 -2.40 -2.42 -14.55
N ALA A 98 -2.36 -2.03 -13.28
CA ALA A 98 -3.55 -1.82 -12.46
C ALA A 98 -4.49 -0.77 -13.07
N LEU A 99 -4.00 0.42 -13.40
CA LEU A 99 -4.80 1.51 -13.96
C LEU A 99 -5.34 1.15 -15.35
N ARG A 100 -4.52 0.54 -16.22
CA ARG A 100 -4.98 0.08 -17.55
C ARG A 100 -6.05 -0.99 -17.44
N SER A 101 -5.97 -1.88 -16.45
CA SER A 101 -7.01 -2.90 -16.22
C SER A 101 -8.36 -2.30 -15.82
N LEU A 102 -8.38 -1.04 -15.36
CA LEU A 102 -9.60 -0.29 -15.04
C LEU A 102 -10.17 0.48 -16.24
N GLY A 103 -9.44 0.54 -17.36
CA GLY A 103 -9.82 1.28 -18.57
C GLY A 103 -9.14 2.64 -18.73
N ILE A 104 -8.21 3.00 -17.84
CA ILE A 104 -7.52 4.31 -17.88
C ILE A 104 -6.43 4.34 -18.96
N ASP A 105 -6.33 5.46 -19.67
CA ASP A 105 -5.14 5.80 -20.50
C ASP A 105 -3.96 6.16 -19.60
N ALA A 106 -3.31 5.13 -19.05
CA ALA A 106 -2.16 5.29 -18.17
C ALA A 106 -0.85 5.27 -18.96
N SER A 107 -0.12 6.36 -18.87
CA SER A 107 1.28 6.50 -19.28
C SER A 107 2.21 6.37 -18.09
N TYR A 108 3.51 6.20 -18.33
CA TYR A 108 4.50 6.16 -17.26
C TYR A 108 5.72 6.98 -17.60
N ARG A 109 6.41 7.44 -16.54
CA ARG A 109 7.70 8.09 -16.66
C ARG A 109 8.55 7.75 -15.44
N LEU A 110 9.83 7.56 -15.69
CA LEU A 110 10.86 7.52 -14.67
C LEU A 110 11.71 8.81 -14.78
N PRO A 111 12.34 9.27 -13.70
CA PRO A 111 13.35 10.32 -13.73
C PRO A 111 14.38 10.05 -14.85
N SER A 112 14.94 11.06 -15.51
CA SER A 112 16.09 10.90 -16.43
C SER A 112 17.42 11.26 -15.74
N GLU A 113 18.58 10.80 -16.23
CA GLU A 113 19.89 10.97 -15.55
C GLU A 113 20.21 12.40 -15.07
N ASP A 114 19.73 13.42 -15.79
CA ASP A 114 19.84 14.85 -15.49
C ASP A 114 18.87 15.37 -14.42
N GLU A 115 17.86 14.58 -14.05
CA GLU A 115 16.87 14.91 -13.02
C GLU A 115 17.27 14.34 -11.67
N LYS A 116 17.05 15.15 -10.63
CA LYS A 116 17.14 14.70 -9.24
C LYS A 116 16.05 13.67 -8.96
N TYR A 117 16.28 12.86 -7.93
CA TYR A 117 15.31 11.91 -7.41
C TYR A 117 13.96 12.59 -7.09
N GLY A 118 12.86 11.91 -7.42
CA GLY A 118 11.48 12.36 -7.20
C GLY A 118 10.83 13.04 -8.41
N LEU A 119 9.57 13.45 -8.22
CA LEU A 119 8.76 14.10 -9.26
C LEU A 119 9.44 15.39 -9.73
N SER A 120 9.55 15.59 -11.05
CA SER A 120 10.19 16.79 -11.62
C SER A 120 9.16 17.74 -12.22
N ARG A 121 9.45 19.05 -12.17
CA ARG A 121 8.63 20.06 -12.86
C ARG A 121 8.50 19.81 -14.36
N ARG A 122 9.58 19.34 -14.99
CA ARG A 122 9.57 18.99 -16.42
C ARG A 122 8.56 17.88 -16.72
N ALA A 123 8.44 16.87 -15.85
CA ALA A 123 7.44 15.82 -15.99
C ALA A 123 6.01 16.34 -15.86
N ILE A 124 5.80 17.26 -14.93
CA ILE A 124 4.52 17.93 -14.75
C ILE A 124 4.17 18.77 -15.98
N ASP A 125 5.11 19.59 -16.48
CA ASP A 125 4.90 20.46 -17.63
C ASP A 125 4.57 19.67 -18.90
N GLU A 126 5.33 18.61 -19.19
CA GLU A 126 5.11 17.73 -20.35
C GLU A 126 3.74 17.03 -20.28
N PHE A 127 3.34 16.59 -19.09
CA PHE A 127 2.06 15.91 -18.89
C PHE A 127 0.87 16.88 -18.97
N ALA A 128 0.99 18.06 -18.35
CA ALA A 128 -0.02 19.11 -18.45
C ALA A 128 -0.20 19.59 -19.90
N ALA A 129 0.89 19.67 -20.69
CA ALA A 129 0.84 20.07 -22.10
C ALA A 129 0.02 19.12 -23.00
N ILE A 130 -0.19 17.87 -22.57
CA ILE A 130 -1.04 16.89 -23.26
C ILE A 130 -2.42 16.73 -22.61
N TYR A 131 -2.82 17.69 -21.78
CA TYR A 131 -4.07 17.70 -21.01
C TYR A 131 -4.18 16.53 -20.02
N GLY A 132 -3.07 16.13 -19.42
CA GLY A 132 -3.06 15.21 -18.28
C GLY A 132 -3.62 15.86 -17.01
N SER A 133 -4.32 15.09 -16.19
CA SER A 133 -5.08 15.61 -15.03
C SER A 133 -4.74 14.93 -13.71
N LEU A 134 -4.15 13.73 -13.73
CA LEU A 134 -3.76 12.99 -12.52
C LEU A 134 -2.37 12.36 -12.66
N ILE A 135 -1.51 12.61 -11.67
CA ILE A 135 -0.22 11.95 -11.49
C ILE A 135 -0.31 11.02 -10.28
N VAL A 136 0.08 9.76 -10.44
CA VAL A 136 0.28 8.81 -9.33
C VAL A 136 1.78 8.59 -9.19
N THR A 137 2.40 9.14 -8.15
CA THR A 137 3.80 8.85 -7.87
C THR A 137 3.92 7.52 -7.14
N VAL A 138 4.91 6.72 -7.50
CA VAL A 138 5.19 5.43 -6.88
C VAL A 138 6.65 5.36 -6.46
N ASP A 139 6.88 4.90 -5.23
CA ASP A 139 8.20 4.83 -4.60
C ASP A 139 8.94 6.18 -4.53
N CYS A 140 8.20 7.29 -4.67
CA CYS A 140 8.72 8.64 -4.53
C CYS A 140 7.57 9.63 -4.28
N GLY A 141 7.90 10.89 -4.05
CA GLY A 141 6.93 11.98 -3.92
C GLY A 141 6.80 12.55 -2.51
N ILE A 142 7.16 11.82 -1.44
CA ILE A 142 6.93 12.29 -0.06
C ILE A 142 7.70 13.58 0.29
N SER A 143 8.76 13.89 -0.45
CA SER A 143 9.58 15.10 -0.27
C SER A 143 9.37 16.16 -1.37
N ASN A 144 8.44 15.94 -2.31
CA ASN A 144 8.24 16.79 -3.49
C ASN A 144 7.18 17.89 -3.28
N HIS A 145 7.24 18.60 -2.15
CA HIS A 145 6.23 19.62 -1.79
C HIS A 145 6.07 20.70 -2.86
N ALA A 146 7.18 21.23 -3.38
CA ALA A 146 7.17 22.32 -4.35
C ALA A 146 6.67 21.87 -5.73
N GLU A 147 6.99 20.64 -6.14
CA GLU A 147 6.52 20.07 -7.40
C GLU A 147 5.04 19.70 -7.33
N ILE A 148 4.58 19.13 -6.21
CA ILE A 148 3.17 18.79 -6.02
C ILE A 148 2.30 20.05 -5.98
N ALA A 149 2.73 21.10 -5.26
CA ALA A 149 2.03 22.39 -5.27
C ALA A 149 2.02 23.04 -6.67
N TYR A 150 3.08 22.84 -7.46
CA TYR A 150 3.15 23.32 -8.83
C TYR A 150 2.20 22.56 -9.76
N ALA A 151 2.12 21.22 -9.65
CA ALA A 151 1.14 20.41 -10.37
C ALA A 151 -0.30 20.88 -10.11
N ALA A 152 -0.64 21.12 -8.84
CA ALA A 152 -1.95 21.65 -8.46
C ALA A 152 -2.23 23.02 -9.10
N SER A 153 -1.22 23.89 -9.24
CA SER A 153 -1.40 25.20 -9.90
C SER A 153 -1.73 25.10 -11.40
N LEU A 154 -1.46 23.95 -12.02
CA LEU A 154 -1.80 23.63 -13.41
C LEU A 154 -3.08 22.80 -13.53
N GLY A 155 -3.79 22.54 -12.41
CA GLY A 155 -4.98 21.68 -12.37
C GLY A 155 -4.66 20.19 -12.48
N VAL A 156 -3.44 19.78 -12.13
CA VAL A 156 -3.02 18.38 -12.11
C VAL A 156 -3.01 17.87 -10.68
N ASP A 157 -3.87 16.92 -10.37
CA ASP A 157 -3.89 16.26 -9.07
C ASP A 157 -2.70 15.31 -8.92
N VAL A 158 -2.24 15.12 -7.69
CA VAL A 158 -1.17 14.16 -7.38
C VAL A 158 -1.60 13.23 -6.25
N ILE A 159 -1.44 11.93 -6.46
CA ILE A 159 -1.51 10.89 -5.42
C ILE A 159 -0.10 10.37 -5.18
N VAL A 160 0.34 10.34 -3.92
CA VAL A 160 1.68 9.89 -3.54
C VAL A 160 1.63 8.51 -2.91
N LEU A 161 2.27 7.52 -3.53
CA LEU A 161 2.49 6.18 -2.97
C LEU A 161 3.98 6.03 -2.65
N ASP A 162 4.33 6.14 -1.38
CA ASP A 162 5.73 6.20 -0.97
C ASP A 162 5.93 5.46 0.37
N HIS A 163 7.16 5.13 0.68
CA HIS A 163 7.57 4.52 1.94
C HIS A 163 8.79 5.19 2.55
N HIS A 164 9.34 6.24 1.94
CA HIS A 164 10.46 7.00 2.48
C HIS A 164 10.07 7.76 3.76
N VAL A 165 11.07 8.07 4.59
CA VAL A 165 10.84 8.85 5.82
C VAL A 165 10.61 10.32 5.44
N LEU A 166 9.44 10.85 5.81
CA LEU A 166 9.15 12.28 5.69
C LEU A 166 10.18 13.07 6.53
N GLN A 167 10.90 13.97 5.87
CA GLN A 167 11.90 14.84 6.52
C GLN A 167 11.33 16.21 6.92
N ALA A 168 10.23 16.63 6.30
CA ALA A 168 9.54 17.88 6.62
C ALA A 168 8.59 17.70 7.81
N GLU A 169 8.08 18.81 8.35
CA GLU A 169 7.09 18.78 9.44
C GLU A 169 5.74 18.19 9.00
N GLU A 170 5.34 18.46 7.75
CA GLU A 170 4.06 18.05 7.19
C GLU A 170 4.25 17.32 5.84
N ALA A 171 3.28 16.47 5.50
CA ALA A 171 3.23 15.79 4.21
C ALA A 171 3.04 16.81 3.06
N PRO A 172 3.46 16.49 1.82
CA PRO A 172 3.25 17.38 0.69
C PRO A 172 1.75 17.58 0.43
N PRO A 173 1.35 18.71 -0.17
CA PRO A 173 -0.06 19.05 -0.42
C PRO A 173 -0.62 18.27 -1.62
N ALA A 174 -0.48 16.95 -1.60
CA ALA A 174 -1.05 16.03 -2.57
C ALA A 174 -2.53 15.78 -2.24
N LEU A 175 -3.29 15.31 -3.23
CA LEU A 175 -4.69 14.91 -3.03
C LEU A 175 -4.79 13.76 -2.01
N ALA A 176 -3.88 12.80 -2.10
CA ALA A 176 -3.73 11.74 -1.12
C ALA A 176 -2.25 11.34 -0.97
N VAL A 177 -1.85 11.00 0.25
CA VAL A 177 -0.51 10.48 0.56
C VAL A 177 -0.65 9.14 1.28
N ILE A 178 -0.25 8.06 0.60
CA ILE A 178 -0.22 6.71 1.15
C ILE A 178 1.23 6.40 1.52
N ASN A 179 1.57 6.55 2.80
CA ASN A 179 2.89 6.22 3.29
C ASN A 179 2.84 5.62 4.71
N PRO A 180 3.31 4.39 4.92
CA PRO A 180 3.19 3.67 6.19
C PRO A 180 4.03 4.28 7.32
N LYS A 181 4.99 5.17 6.99
CA LYS A 181 5.86 5.83 7.96
C LYS A 181 5.30 7.16 8.46
N LEU A 182 4.20 7.67 7.90
CA LEU A 182 3.53 8.84 8.46
C LEU A 182 3.03 8.55 9.88
N ALA A 183 3.06 9.57 10.73
CA ALA A 183 2.55 9.45 12.10
C ALA A 183 1.03 9.19 12.10
N ALA A 184 0.30 9.90 11.23
CA ALA A 184 -1.12 9.73 10.96
C ALA A 184 -1.38 8.80 9.77
N SER A 185 -0.60 7.71 9.64
CA SER A 185 -0.81 6.74 8.55
C SER A 185 -2.04 5.86 8.77
N GLY A 186 -2.35 5.54 10.04
CA GLY A 186 -3.33 4.50 10.41
C GLY A 186 -2.85 3.06 10.15
N TYR A 187 -1.89 2.87 9.23
CA TYR A 187 -1.47 1.54 8.80
C TYR A 187 -0.45 0.88 9.76
N PRO A 188 -0.70 -0.35 10.23
CA PRO A 188 0.06 -0.91 11.35
C PRO A 188 1.44 -1.47 10.96
N PHE A 189 1.79 -1.57 9.66
CA PHE A 189 3.08 -2.10 9.20
C PHE A 189 3.89 -0.99 8.55
N ARG A 190 4.91 -0.48 9.25
CA ARG A 190 5.68 0.70 8.84
C ARG A 190 6.68 0.43 7.70
N ASP A 191 6.99 -0.84 7.46
CA ASP A 191 8.12 -1.27 6.63
C ASP A 191 7.68 -1.87 5.28
N LEU A 192 6.53 -1.45 4.73
CA LEU A 192 6.22 -1.78 3.33
C LEU A 192 7.27 -1.16 2.40
N SER A 193 7.60 -1.87 1.33
CA SER A 193 8.32 -1.31 0.18
C SER A 193 7.40 -0.37 -0.62
N GLY A 194 7.93 0.47 -1.50
CA GLY A 194 7.13 1.26 -2.45
C GLY A 194 6.16 0.38 -3.25
N CYS A 195 6.64 -0.77 -3.73
CA CYS A 195 5.83 -1.75 -4.45
C CYS A 195 4.78 -2.40 -3.54
N GLY A 196 5.11 -2.62 -2.27
CA GLY A 196 4.15 -3.05 -1.26
C GLY A 196 3.02 -2.04 -1.03
N VAL A 197 3.32 -0.74 -1.04
CA VAL A 197 2.31 0.33 -0.95
C VAL A 197 1.48 0.40 -2.24
N ALA A 198 2.10 0.34 -3.41
CA ALA A 198 1.42 0.30 -4.70
C ALA A 198 0.46 -0.90 -4.80
N TYR A 199 0.88 -2.07 -4.30
CA TYR A 199 0.01 -3.25 -4.22
C TYR A 199 -1.20 -3.05 -3.31
N LYS A 200 -1.06 -2.30 -2.21
CA LYS A 200 -2.20 -1.98 -1.33
C LYS A 200 -3.23 -1.11 -2.04
N LEU A 201 -2.79 -0.11 -2.80
CA LEU A 201 -3.71 0.68 -3.63
C LEU A 201 -4.36 -0.19 -4.71
N TYR A 202 -3.60 -1.04 -5.41
CA TYR A 202 -4.16 -1.96 -6.40
C TYR A 202 -5.24 -2.86 -5.78
N TRP A 203 -4.99 -3.42 -4.59
CA TRP A 203 -5.99 -4.21 -3.87
C TRP A 203 -7.23 -3.37 -3.53
N ALA A 204 -7.06 -2.15 -3.02
CA ALA A 204 -8.17 -1.25 -2.73
C ALA A 204 -9.02 -0.95 -3.98
N LEU A 205 -8.39 -0.67 -5.13
CA LEU A 205 -9.07 -0.46 -6.41
C LEU A 205 -9.83 -1.71 -6.88
N ARG A 206 -9.24 -2.90 -6.73
CA ARG A 206 -9.93 -4.17 -7.05
C ARG A 206 -11.14 -4.40 -6.17
N PHE A 207 -11.05 -4.08 -4.87
CA PHE A 207 -12.20 -4.10 -3.97
C PHE A 207 -13.24 -3.06 -4.37
N ALA A 208 -12.82 -1.86 -4.77
CA ALA A 208 -13.70 -0.79 -5.23
C ALA A 208 -14.60 -1.21 -6.39
N ARG A 209 -14.06 -2.04 -7.30
CA ARG A 209 -14.79 -2.60 -8.44
C ARG A 209 -15.67 -3.81 -8.12
N SER A 210 -15.69 -4.32 -6.88
CA SER A 210 -16.50 -5.48 -6.48
C SER A 210 -17.99 -5.18 -6.33
N GLY A 211 -18.39 -3.91 -6.37
CA GLY A 211 -19.75 -3.48 -6.09
C GLY A 211 -20.09 -3.42 -4.59
N LEU A 212 -19.18 -3.83 -3.69
CA LEU A 212 -19.36 -3.74 -2.23
C LEU A 212 -18.80 -2.44 -1.65
N TYR A 213 -17.98 -1.71 -2.41
CA TYR A 213 -17.36 -0.48 -1.93
C TYR A 213 -18.39 0.60 -1.68
N LYS A 214 -18.27 1.25 -0.51
CA LYS A 214 -19.21 2.23 0.04
C LYS A 214 -20.68 1.77 0.09
N GLN A 215 -20.92 0.47 0.04
CA GLN A 215 -22.26 -0.08 0.24
C GLN A 215 -22.55 -0.29 1.73
N GLN A 216 -23.82 -0.16 2.09
CA GLN A 216 -24.29 -0.62 3.39
C GLN A 216 -24.43 -2.13 3.35
N ILE A 217 -23.67 -2.83 4.20
CA ILE A 217 -23.69 -4.28 4.29
C ILE A 217 -24.31 -4.67 5.63
N ALA A 218 -25.27 -5.60 5.60
CA ALA A 218 -25.78 -6.27 6.79
C ALA A 218 -25.24 -7.71 6.82
N LEU A 219 -24.57 -8.09 7.90
CA LEU A 219 -24.20 -9.48 8.15
C LEU A 219 -25.36 -10.13 8.89
N LEU A 220 -25.98 -11.13 8.26
CA LEU A 220 -27.09 -11.88 8.86
C LEU A 220 -26.60 -13.27 9.22
N ASN A 221 -26.83 -13.68 10.47
CA ASN A 221 -26.61 -15.05 10.88
C ASN A 221 -27.85 -15.87 10.47
N VAL A 222 -27.69 -16.70 9.44
CA VAL A 222 -28.79 -17.52 8.91
C VAL A 222 -28.62 -18.96 9.37
N ARG A 223 -29.58 -19.47 10.14
CA ARG A 223 -29.59 -20.87 10.61
C ARG A 223 -30.76 -21.62 9.98
N PRO A 224 -30.53 -22.80 9.39
CA PRO A 224 -31.62 -23.64 8.90
C PRO A 224 -32.43 -24.22 10.06
N LEU A 225 -33.75 -24.19 9.91
CA LEU A 225 -34.76 -24.91 10.69
C LEU A 225 -35.53 -25.81 9.69
N ASN A 226 -36.08 -26.94 10.14
CA ASN A 226 -36.70 -27.98 9.28
C ASN A 226 -37.22 -27.49 7.91
N ASP A 227 -38.22 -26.60 7.91
CA ASP A 227 -38.81 -26.01 6.69
C ASP A 227 -38.67 -24.46 6.64
N ALA A 228 -37.71 -23.88 7.36
CA ALA A 228 -37.55 -22.42 7.48
C ALA A 228 -36.09 -21.99 7.70
N TYR A 229 -35.83 -20.69 7.64
CA TYR A 229 -34.55 -20.12 8.06
C TYR A 229 -34.79 -19.14 9.21
N LEU A 230 -33.99 -19.27 10.28
CA LEU A 230 -33.91 -18.27 11.33
C LEU A 230 -32.87 -17.23 10.91
N LEU A 231 -33.29 -15.97 10.88
CA LEU A 231 -32.43 -14.81 10.65
C LEU A 231 -32.19 -14.14 11.99
N GLU A 232 -30.95 -14.16 12.46
CA GLU A 232 -30.49 -13.39 13.63
C GLU A 232 -29.61 -12.24 13.11
N ALA A 233 -29.91 -11.01 13.54
CA ALA A 233 -29.14 -9.80 13.24
C ALA A 233 -28.27 -9.42 14.44
#